data_AF-A0A2X3K9I2-F1
#
_entry.id   AF-A0A2X3K9I2-F1
#
_cell.length_a   1.000
_cell.length_b   1.000
_cell.length_c   1.000
_cell.angle_alpha   90.00
_cell.angle_beta   90.00
_cell.angle_gamma   90.00
#
_symmetry.space_group_name_H-M   'P 1'
#
loop_
_entity.id
_entity.type
_entity.pdbx_description
1 polymer ?
#
loop_
_entity_poly.entity_id
_entity_poly.type
_entity_poly.pdbx_seq_one_letter_code
_entity_poly.pdbx_strand_id
1 'polypeptide(L)'
;MTRKGIRITSEIDAKDRGILESQLDELQIWDALNDVLKWSRLYGGAVGFIMIEGQAPMTPLRPETIGKGKFKGILPLDRWDDRPGTDPPH
;
A
#
# COMPACT_ATOMS: atom_id res chain seq x y z
N MET A 1 -4.12 -11.80 10.75
CA MET A 1 -3.07 -12.50 9.97
C MET A 1 -3.67 -13.26 8.80
N THR A 2 -3.37 -12.85 7.58
CA THR A 2 -3.63 -13.64 6.37
C THR A 2 -2.60 -14.75 6.32
N ARG A 3 -3.02 -15.98 6.59
CA ARG A 3 -2.15 -17.17 6.71
C ARG A 3 -1.55 -17.65 5.38
N LYS A 4 -1.91 -17.02 4.26
CA LYS A 4 -1.40 -17.27 2.91
C LYS A 4 -1.29 -15.93 2.18
N GLY A 5 -0.07 -15.40 2.12
CA GLY A 5 0.25 -14.19 1.36
C GLY A 5 0.30 -14.45 -0.14
N ILE A 6 0.68 -13.41 -0.89
CA ILE A 6 0.88 -13.47 -2.34
C ILE A 6 2.23 -14.17 -2.59
N ARG A 7 2.28 -15.16 -3.50
CA ARG A 7 3.55 -15.75 -3.93
C ARG A 7 4.09 -14.96 -5.12
N ILE A 8 5.24 -14.32 -4.95
CA ILE A 8 5.94 -13.63 -6.03
C ILE A 8 6.52 -14.70 -6.98
N THR A 9 5.86 -14.91 -8.13
CA THR A 9 6.19 -15.96 -9.12
C THR A 9 7.28 -15.58 -10.12
N SER A 10 7.85 -14.39 -10.03
CA SER A 10 8.92 -13.97 -10.92
C SER A 10 10.18 -14.83 -10.73
N GLU A 11 10.93 -14.99 -11.82
CA GLU A 11 12.24 -15.66 -11.90
C GLU A 11 13.34 -14.81 -11.25
N ILE A 12 13.11 -14.32 -10.03
CA ILE A 12 14.10 -13.59 -9.25
C ILE A 12 14.97 -14.60 -8.51
N ASP A 13 16.26 -14.29 -8.38
CA ASP A 13 17.20 -15.02 -7.53
C ASP A 13 16.62 -15.18 -6.11
N ALA A 14 16.89 -16.32 -5.48
CA ALA A 14 16.42 -16.64 -4.14
C ALA A 14 16.89 -15.61 -3.09
N LYS A 15 18.09 -15.04 -3.26
CA LYS A 15 18.63 -14.00 -2.38
C LYS A 15 17.81 -12.72 -2.43
N ASP A 16 17.48 -12.28 -3.64
CA ASP A 16 16.72 -11.04 -3.86
C ASP A 16 15.27 -11.18 -3.41
N ARG A 17 14.69 -12.40 -3.54
CA ARG A 17 13.37 -12.71 -2.96
C ARG A 17 13.38 -12.55 -1.44
N GLY A 18 14.39 -13.04 -0.74
CA GLY A 18 14.50 -12.91 0.72
C GLY A 18 14.61 -11.45 1.18
N ILE A 19 15.34 -10.62 0.44
CA ILE A 19 15.43 -9.17 0.71
C ILE A 19 14.06 -8.53 0.53
N LEU A 20 13.36 -8.85 -0.57
CA LEU A 20 12.04 -8.29 -0.84
C LEU A 20 11.02 -8.69 0.23
N GLU A 21 10.98 -9.96 0.64
CA GLU A 21 10.11 -10.45 1.73
C GLU A 21 10.39 -9.70 3.04
N SER A 22 11.68 -9.56 3.42
CA SER A 22 12.06 -8.79 4.60
C SER A 22 11.63 -7.33 4.54
N GLN A 23 11.70 -6.69 3.37
CA GLN A 23 11.26 -5.30 3.19
C GLN A 23 9.73 -5.17 3.24
N LEU A 24 8.99 -6.15 2.69
CA LEU A 24 7.53 -6.18 2.78
C LEU A 24 7.04 -6.30 4.23
N ASP A 25 7.76 -7.10 5.03
CA ASP A 25 7.51 -7.28 6.46
C ASP A 25 7.88 -6.01 7.25
N GLU A 26 9.05 -5.42 7.01
CA GLU A 26 9.49 -4.18 7.67
C GLU A 26 8.53 -3.02 7.43
N LEU A 27 7.99 -2.93 6.22
CA LEU A 27 7.01 -1.90 5.83
C LEU A 27 5.56 -2.26 6.20
N GLN A 28 5.35 -3.39 6.87
CA GLN A 28 4.03 -3.91 7.30
C GLN A 28 2.98 -3.95 6.18
N ILE A 29 3.42 -4.20 4.94
CA ILE A 29 2.54 -4.18 3.76
C ILE A 29 1.46 -5.24 3.88
N TRP A 30 1.78 -6.39 4.48
CA TRP A 30 0.81 -7.46 4.69
C TRP A 30 -0.32 -7.09 5.65
N ASP A 31 -0.01 -6.34 6.70
CA ASP A 31 -1.01 -5.89 7.67
C ASP A 31 -1.93 -4.85 7.02
N ALA A 32 -1.36 -3.88 6.30
CA ALA A 32 -2.14 -2.88 5.58
C ALA A 32 -3.06 -3.52 4.52
N LEU A 33 -2.57 -4.48 3.74
CA LEU A 33 -3.40 -5.21 2.77
C LEU A 33 -4.50 -6.03 3.45
N ASN A 34 -4.22 -6.62 4.63
CA ASN A 34 -5.22 -7.33 5.41
C ASN A 34 -6.35 -6.38 5.82
N ASP A 35 -6.02 -5.18 6.27
CA ASP A 35 -7.01 -4.19 6.69
C ASP A 35 -7.84 -3.69 5.52
N VAL A 36 -7.23 -3.41 4.36
CA VAL A 36 -7.98 -3.11 3.12
C VAL A 36 -8.97 -4.24 2.80
N LEU A 37 -8.55 -5.51 2.91
CA LEU A 37 -9.43 -6.66 2.65
C LEU A 37 -10.55 -6.80 3.68
N LYS A 38 -10.29 -6.53 4.96
CA LYS A 38 -11.33 -6.52 6.02
C LYS A 38 -12.36 -5.44 5.73
N TRP A 39 -11.93 -4.21 5.46
CA TRP A 39 -12.82 -3.09 5.16
C TRP A 39 -13.60 -3.31 3.86
N SER A 40 -12.96 -3.87 2.84
CA SER A 40 -13.62 -4.25 1.58
C SER A 40 -14.75 -5.26 1.79
N ARG A 41 -14.55 -6.25 2.66
CA ARG A 41 -15.60 -7.22 3.03
C ARG A 41 -16.71 -6.61 3.88
N LEU A 42 -16.37 -5.70 4.79
CA LEU A 42 -17.33 -5.09 5.71
C LEU A 42 -18.27 -4.10 4.99
N TYR A 43 -17.72 -3.27 4.10
CA TYR A 43 -18.46 -2.20 3.45
C TYR A 43 -18.73 -2.44 1.96
N GLY A 44 -18.31 -3.58 1.41
CA GLY A 44 -18.48 -3.87 -0.02
C GLY A 44 -17.55 -3.04 -0.92
N GLY A 45 -16.42 -2.57 -0.38
CA GLY A 45 -15.38 -1.82 -1.10
C GLY A 45 -14.44 -1.10 -0.13
N ALA A 46 -13.15 -1.05 -0.48
CA ALA A 46 -12.11 -0.28 0.20
C ALA A 46 -10.96 0.02 -0.79
N VAL A 47 -10.15 1.03 -0.50
CA VAL A 47 -9.03 1.47 -1.34
C VAL A 47 -7.73 1.31 -0.56
N GLY A 48 -6.75 0.63 -1.15
CA GLY A 48 -5.38 0.61 -0.64
C GLY A 48 -4.55 1.71 -1.28
N PHE A 49 -4.37 2.83 -0.59
CA PHE A 49 -3.67 3.98 -1.14
C PHE A 49 -2.16 3.87 -0.93
N ILE A 50 -1.42 3.72 -2.04
CA ILE A 50 0.05 3.58 -2.03
C ILE A 50 0.67 4.97 -1.85
N MET A 51 1.31 5.21 -0.71
CA MET A 51 1.89 6.51 -0.39
C MET A 51 3.35 6.58 -0.85
N ILE A 52 3.60 7.46 -1.83
CA ILE A 52 4.95 7.78 -2.31
C ILE A 52 5.17 9.28 -2.14
N GLU A 53 6.17 9.64 -1.33
CA GLU A 53 6.53 11.02 -1.07
C GLU A 53 6.98 11.73 -2.36
N GLY A 54 6.34 12.86 -2.67
CA GLY A 54 6.64 13.67 -3.86
C GLY A 54 5.88 13.23 -5.12
N GLN A 55 5.02 12.22 -5.04
CA GLN A 55 4.18 11.78 -6.14
C GLN A 55 2.73 12.18 -5.93
N ALA A 56 2.17 12.93 -6.88
CA ALA A 56 0.76 13.27 -6.88
C ALA A 56 -0.05 12.04 -7.32
N PRO A 57 -1.09 11.60 -6.56
CA PRO A 57 -1.75 10.32 -6.82
C PRO A 57 -2.56 10.31 -8.11
N MET A 58 -3.01 11.49 -8.53
CA MET A 58 -3.79 11.68 -9.76
C MET A 58 -2.92 11.77 -11.02
N THR A 59 -1.59 11.68 -10.87
CA THR A 59 -0.65 11.73 -11.99
C THR A 59 -0.05 10.35 -12.25
N PRO A 60 0.26 10.02 -13.51
CA PRO A 60 0.95 8.77 -13.84
C PRO A 60 2.21 8.58 -12.97
N LEU A 61 2.43 7.35 -12.52
CA LEU A 61 3.59 7.00 -11.71
C LEU A 61 4.88 7.34 -12.48
N ARG A 62 5.76 8.15 -11.88
CA ARG A 62 7.07 8.49 -12.43
C ARG A 62 8.16 7.69 -11.72
N PRO A 63 8.65 6.59 -12.29
CA PRO A 63 9.61 5.71 -11.62
C PRO A 63 10.90 6.44 -11.24
N GLU A 64 11.31 7.46 -11.99
CA GLU A 64 12.54 8.23 -11.71
C GLU A 64 12.47 9.00 -10.38
N THR A 65 11.27 9.25 -9.88
CA THR A 65 11.04 9.98 -8.62
C THR A 65 11.01 9.05 -7.39
N ILE A 66 11.02 7.73 -7.59
CA ILE A 66 10.94 6.73 -6.54
C ILE A 66 12.36 6.43 -6.02
N GLY A 67 12.80 7.22 -5.04
CA GLY A 67 14.07 7.01 -4.32
C GLY A 67 13.93 6.15 -3.06
N LYS A 68 15.07 5.75 -2.48
CA LYS A 68 15.10 5.05 -1.18
C LYS A 68 14.44 5.89 -0.09
N GLY A 69 13.50 5.31 0.66
CA GLY A 69 12.77 5.97 1.75
C GLY A 69 11.60 6.87 1.34
N LYS A 70 11.29 6.95 0.04
CA LYS A 70 10.14 7.72 -0.47
C LYS A 70 8.83 6.97 -0.37
N PHE A 71 8.86 5.64 -0.39
CA PHE A 71 7.68 4.83 -0.09
C PHE A 71 7.36 4.94 1.41
N LYS A 72 6.13 5.33 1.74
CA LYS A 72 5.68 5.55 3.13
C LYS A 72 4.70 4.48 3.62
N GLY A 73 4.39 3.48 2.80
CA GLY A 73 3.44 2.42 3.14
C GLY A 73 2.16 2.50 2.33
N ILE A 74 1.19 1.68 2.74
CA ILE A 74 -0.16 1.65 2.18
C ILE A 74 -1.11 2.15 3.24
N LEU A 75 -1.94 3.15 2.89
CA LEU A 75 -3.02 3.64 3.73
C LEU A 75 -4.32 2.93 3.32
N PRO A 76 -4.91 2.09 4.18
CA PRO A 76 -6.24 1.55 3.97
C PRO A 76 -7.27 2.68 4.13
N LEU A 77 -8.05 2.94 3.08
CA LEU A 77 -9.16 3.87 3.10
C LEU A 77 -10.47 3.08 2.96
N ASP A 78 -11.40 3.30 3.88
CA ASP A 78 -12.74 2.74 3.77
C ASP A 78 -13.65 3.65 2.91
N ARG A 79 -14.90 3.23 2.70
CA ARG A 79 -15.89 3.97 1.89
C ARG A 79 -16.28 5.33 2.49
N TRP A 80 -16.06 5.56 3.78
CA TRP A 80 -16.50 6.78 4.46
C TRP A 80 -15.34 7.79 4.62
N ASP A 81 -14.10 7.29 4.60
CA ASP A 81 -12.87 8.08 4.57
C ASP A 81 -12.53 8.65 3.18
N ASP A 82 -13.27 8.26 2.14
CA ASP A 82 -13.02 8.63 0.73
C ASP A 82 -13.45 10.07 0.36
N ARG A 83 -13.69 10.95 1.34
CA ARG A 83 -14.00 12.37 1.10
C ARG A 83 -12.74 13.24 1.18
N PRO A 84 -12.04 13.52 0.06
CA PRO A 84 -11.09 14.61 -0.01
C PRO A 84 -11.88 15.93 -0.08
N GLY A 85 -12.24 16.50 1.08
CA GLY A 85 -12.82 17.84 1.14
C GLY A 85 -13.90 18.02 2.21
N THR A 86 -13.47 18.27 3.44
CA THR A 86 -14.22 19.16 4.33
C THR A 86 -13.22 20.18 4.85
N ASP A 87 -13.42 21.44 4.46
CA ASP A 87 -12.62 22.58 4.92
C ASP A 87 -12.48 22.59 6.45
N PRO A 88 -11.35 23.07 7.00
CA PRO A 88 -11.26 23.31 8.43
C PRO A 88 -12.31 24.35 8.84
N PRO A 89 -13.00 24.17 9.99
CA PRO A 89 -13.88 25.22 10.51
C PRO A 89 -13.04 26.46 10.82
N HIS A 90 -13.57 27.62 10.40
CA HIS A 90 -13.02 28.96 10.57
C HIS A 90 -12.38 29.24 11.94
#